data_AF-A0A956S4G0-F1
#
_entry.id   AF-A0A956S4G0-F1
#
_cell.length_a   1.000
_cell.length_b   1.000
_cell.length_c   1.000
_cell.angle_alpha   90.00
_cell.angle_beta   90.00
_cell.angle_gamma   90.00
#
_symmetry.space_group_name_H-M   'P 1'
#
loop_
_entity.id
_entity.type
_entity.pdbx_description
1 polymer ?
#
loop_
_entity_poly.entity_id
_entity_poly.type
_entity_poly.pdbx_seq_one_letter_code
_entity_poly.pdbx_strand_id
1 'polypeptide(L)'
;MIIDDILKSAYSPLADVYDRISKWKQLKDDLAIKTRLLYLECSRNLALLSTVQLDRAGSEIAADDEDYLAVVGGLEIDVLEMLFFEGEESSKFFKLLNAKMDESVDDPGEERQARGRDSTPPTIIQACVALYVSIYTLRKIAQMPRKGIAFRKVNFRTRLRNIRSNFLAIVKMLSRQKEVDAILREKP
;
A
#
# COMPACT_ATOMS: atom_id res chain seq x y z
N MET A 1 10.83 36.36 12.63
CA MET A 1 11.35 35.63 11.46
C MET A 1 11.30 34.11 11.64
N ILE A 2 11.71 33.54 12.79
CA ILE A 2 11.70 32.08 13.01
C ILE A 2 10.26 31.47 13.05
N ILE A 3 9.28 32.20 13.59
CA ILE A 3 7.89 31.71 13.70
C ILE A 3 7.21 31.64 12.32
N ASP A 4 7.48 32.60 11.42
CA ASP A 4 6.92 32.61 10.06
C ASP A 4 7.46 31.47 9.18
N ASP A 5 8.73 31.09 9.34
CA ASP A 5 9.31 29.98 8.59
C ASP A 5 8.86 28.61 9.14
N ILE A 6 8.70 28.49 10.47
CA ILE A 6 8.10 27.29 11.09
C ILE A 6 6.64 27.16 10.67
N LEU A 7 5.86 28.25 10.70
CA LEU A 7 4.49 28.25 10.22
C LEU A 7 4.45 27.94 8.72
N LYS A 8 5.24 28.59 7.85
CA LYS A 8 5.26 28.26 6.40
C LYS A 8 5.64 26.80 6.11
N SER A 9 6.61 26.25 6.84
CA SER A 9 7.00 24.84 6.70
C SER A 9 5.98 23.85 7.27
N ALA A 10 5.14 24.24 8.23
CA ALA A 10 4.02 23.45 8.74
C ALA A 10 2.74 23.63 7.90
N TYR A 11 2.56 24.81 7.31
CA TYR A 11 1.44 25.16 6.44
C TYR A 11 1.49 24.37 5.13
N SER A 12 2.67 24.08 4.58
CA SER A 12 2.79 23.29 3.34
C SER A 12 2.30 21.83 3.52
N PRO A 13 2.78 21.03 4.50
CA PRO A 13 2.32 19.66 4.69
C PRO A 13 0.85 19.54 5.12
N LEU A 14 0.37 20.46 5.97
CA LEU A 14 -1.04 20.50 6.37
C LEU A 14 -1.96 20.95 5.24
N ALA A 15 -1.54 21.91 4.41
CA ALA A 15 -2.28 22.29 3.21
C ALA A 15 -2.33 21.14 2.20
N ASP A 16 -1.23 20.39 2.01
CA ASP A 16 -1.20 19.22 1.14
C ASP A 16 -2.16 18.13 1.62
N VAL A 17 -2.17 17.83 2.91
CA VAL A 17 -3.13 16.86 3.51
C VAL A 17 -4.57 17.36 3.35
N TYR A 18 -4.82 18.65 3.62
CA TYR A 18 -6.15 19.24 3.48
C TYR A 18 -6.65 19.21 2.03
N ASP A 19 -5.78 19.53 1.06
CA ASP A 19 -6.10 19.46 -0.36
C ASP A 19 -6.40 18.03 -0.81
N ARG A 20 -5.60 17.04 -0.37
CA ARG A 20 -5.89 15.61 -0.60
C ARG A 20 -7.25 15.21 -0.03
N ILE A 21 -7.54 15.58 1.23
CA ILE A 21 -8.85 15.33 1.86
C ILE A 21 -9.99 15.96 1.04
N SER A 22 -9.81 17.21 0.60
CA SER A 22 -10.81 17.91 -0.21
C SER A 22 -11.09 17.18 -1.51
N LYS A 23 -10.05 16.76 -2.24
CA LYS A 23 -10.16 15.97 -3.47
C LYS A 23 -10.87 14.64 -3.24
N TRP A 24 -10.54 13.94 -2.15
CA TRP A 24 -11.21 12.68 -1.81
C TRP A 24 -12.69 12.85 -1.46
N LYS A 25 -13.05 13.92 -0.74
CA LYS A 25 -14.45 14.25 -0.42
C LYS A 25 -15.27 14.54 -1.67
N GLN A 26 -14.66 15.10 -2.72
CA GLN A 26 -15.37 15.37 -3.99
C GLN A 26 -15.85 14.10 -4.69
N LEU A 27 -15.21 12.95 -4.44
CA LEU A 27 -15.63 11.66 -5.00
C LEU A 27 -16.92 11.11 -4.36
N LYS A 28 -17.42 11.72 -3.26
CA LYS A 28 -18.64 11.31 -2.54
C LYS A 28 -18.67 9.79 -2.30
N ASP A 29 -19.82 9.14 -2.41
CA ASP A 29 -19.97 7.68 -2.29
C ASP A 29 -19.88 6.94 -3.63
N ASP A 30 -19.07 7.46 -4.58
CA ASP A 30 -18.86 6.76 -5.85
C ASP A 30 -18.00 5.50 -5.64
N LEU A 31 -18.68 4.41 -5.31
CA LEU A 31 -18.10 3.10 -5.08
C LEU A 31 -17.26 2.65 -6.29
N ALA A 32 -17.72 2.93 -7.52
CA ALA A 32 -17.07 2.46 -8.71
C ALA A 32 -15.71 3.16 -8.90
N ILE A 33 -15.69 4.49 -8.83
CA ILE A 33 -14.45 5.26 -8.98
C ILE A 33 -13.46 4.87 -7.88
N LYS A 34 -13.90 4.81 -6.62
CA LYS A 34 -13.03 4.47 -5.47
C LYS A 34 -12.42 3.08 -5.59
N THR A 35 -13.22 2.08 -5.95
CA THR A 35 -12.77 0.70 -6.15
C THR A 35 -11.77 0.61 -7.31
N ARG A 36 -12.04 1.32 -8.42
CA ARG A 36 -11.15 1.37 -9.59
C ARG A 36 -9.81 2.05 -9.29
N LEU A 37 -9.84 3.18 -8.60
CA LEU A 37 -8.61 3.88 -8.19
C LEU A 37 -7.75 2.99 -7.28
N LEU A 38 -8.36 2.33 -6.30
CA LEU A 38 -7.63 1.44 -5.40
C LEU A 38 -7.03 0.26 -6.17
N TYR A 39 -7.81 -0.34 -7.07
CA TYR A 39 -7.32 -1.40 -7.95
C TYR A 39 -6.13 -0.96 -8.81
N LEU A 40 -6.19 0.24 -9.39
CA LEU A 40 -5.12 0.79 -10.24
C LEU A 40 -3.84 1.06 -9.44
N GLU A 41 -3.93 1.71 -8.27
CA GLU A 41 -2.76 1.95 -7.41
C GLU A 41 -2.12 0.62 -6.98
N CYS A 42 -2.92 -0.34 -6.50
CA CYS A 42 -2.40 -1.65 -6.11
C CYS A 42 -1.76 -2.41 -7.29
N SER A 43 -2.36 -2.34 -8.48
CA SER A 43 -1.83 -3.01 -9.67
C SER A 43 -0.53 -2.37 -10.17
N ARG A 44 -0.43 -1.04 -10.16
CA ARG A 44 0.80 -0.32 -10.53
C ARG A 44 1.94 -0.61 -9.56
N ASN A 45 1.67 -0.61 -8.26
CA ASN A 45 2.64 -0.99 -7.24
C ASN A 45 3.09 -2.45 -7.37
N LEU A 46 2.15 -3.36 -7.65
CA LEU A 46 2.47 -4.76 -7.90
C LEU A 46 3.37 -4.92 -9.14
N ALA A 47 3.07 -4.20 -10.22
CA ALA A 47 3.88 -4.18 -11.43
C ALA A 47 5.31 -3.67 -11.12
N LEU A 48 5.45 -2.58 -10.36
CA LEU A 48 6.75 -2.08 -9.91
C LEU A 48 7.52 -3.16 -9.13
N LEU A 49 6.89 -3.79 -8.14
CA LEU A 49 7.53 -4.84 -7.32
C LEU A 49 7.90 -6.09 -8.13
N SER A 50 7.17 -6.39 -9.21
CA SER A 50 7.48 -7.51 -10.11
C SER A 50 8.75 -7.30 -10.95
N THR A 51 9.21 -6.04 -11.09
CA THR A 51 10.48 -5.74 -11.78
C THR A 51 11.71 -6.06 -10.94
N VAL A 52 11.54 -6.33 -9.63
CA VAL A 52 12.61 -6.59 -8.68
C VAL A 52 12.73 -8.09 -8.41
N GLN A 53 13.95 -8.63 -8.43
CA GLN A 53 14.20 -10.05 -8.13
C GLN A 53 14.10 -10.36 -6.63
N LEU A 54 12.89 -10.29 -6.06
CA LEU A 54 12.64 -10.57 -4.65
C LEU A 54 12.76 -12.06 -4.28
N ASP A 55 12.70 -12.97 -5.26
CA ASP A 55 12.63 -14.42 -5.04
C ASP A 55 13.94 -15.19 -5.16
N ARG A 56 15.00 -14.56 -5.65
CA ARG A 56 16.28 -15.23 -5.89
C ARG A 56 17.01 -15.61 -4.60
N ALA A 57 17.10 -16.89 -4.25
CA ALA A 57 17.78 -17.33 -3.03
C ALA A 57 19.24 -16.84 -2.99
N GLY A 58 19.71 -16.38 -1.82
CA GLY A 58 21.13 -16.10 -1.56
C GLY A 58 21.62 -14.65 -1.71
N SER A 59 20.81 -13.71 -2.20
CA SER A 59 21.16 -12.28 -2.16
C SER A 59 20.65 -11.64 -0.87
N GLU A 60 21.53 -11.44 0.11
CA GLU A 60 21.29 -10.45 1.16
C GLU A 60 21.25 -9.08 0.49
N ILE A 61 20.13 -8.38 0.63
CA ILE A 61 19.99 -7.01 0.15
C ILE A 61 20.47 -6.12 1.27
N ALA A 62 21.51 -5.35 1.00
CA ALA A 62 22.03 -4.39 1.96
C ALA A 62 20.97 -3.31 2.23
N ALA A 63 20.89 -2.85 3.47
CA ALA A 63 19.92 -1.84 3.89
C ALA A 63 20.09 -0.48 3.17
N ASP A 64 21.23 -0.28 2.51
CA ASP A 64 21.63 0.89 1.75
C ASP A 64 21.69 0.67 0.24
N ASP A 65 21.20 -0.48 -0.25
CA ASP A 65 21.11 -0.78 -1.67
C ASP A 65 20.22 0.26 -2.38
N GLU A 66 20.81 1.03 -3.29
CA GLU A 66 20.18 2.17 -3.94
C GLU A 66 18.98 1.76 -4.80
N ASP A 67 19.02 0.57 -5.40
CA ASP A 67 17.93 0.05 -6.24
C ASP A 67 16.70 -0.25 -5.39
N TYR A 68 16.88 -0.78 -4.18
CA TYR A 68 15.80 -1.06 -3.25
C TYR A 68 15.17 0.21 -2.69
N LEU A 69 15.98 1.23 -2.45
CA LEU A 69 15.50 2.53 -1.99
C LEU A 69 14.72 3.25 -3.10
N ALA A 70 15.15 3.12 -4.35
CA ALA A 70 14.41 3.64 -5.51
C ALA A 70 13.03 2.97 -5.64
N VAL A 71 12.95 1.65 -5.49
CA VAL A 71 11.69 0.89 -5.51
C VAL A 71 10.75 1.36 -4.40
N VAL A 72 11.24 1.47 -3.16
CA VAL A 72 10.44 1.98 -2.03
C VAL A 72 9.96 3.41 -2.27
N GLY A 73 10.80 4.26 -2.88
CA GLY A 73 10.44 5.61 -3.28
C GLY A 73 9.27 5.63 -4.28
N GLY A 74 9.29 4.70 -5.24
CA GLY A 74 8.27 4.59 -6.30
C GLY A 74 6.92 3.99 -5.88
N LEU A 75 6.79 3.39 -4.69
CA LEU A 75 5.53 2.79 -4.23
C LEU A 75 4.48 3.84 -3.85
N GLU A 76 3.42 3.98 -4.62
CA GLU A 76 2.33 4.93 -4.38
C GLU A 76 1.43 4.49 -3.21
N ILE A 77 0.91 5.45 -2.44
CA ILE A 77 0.01 5.18 -1.30
C ILE A 77 -1.12 6.22 -1.20
N ASP A 78 -1.34 7.01 -2.25
CA ASP A 78 -2.25 8.15 -2.23
C ASP A 78 -3.72 7.69 -2.15
N VAL A 79 -4.07 6.64 -2.88
CA VAL A 79 -5.41 6.03 -2.83
C VAL A 79 -5.58 5.19 -1.55
N LEU A 80 -4.53 4.53 -1.07
CA LEU A 80 -4.55 3.92 0.26
C LEU A 80 -4.80 4.95 1.38
N GLU A 81 -4.29 6.18 1.25
CA GLU A 81 -4.57 7.27 2.19
C GLU A 81 -6.06 7.63 2.25
N MET A 82 -6.79 7.51 1.12
CA MET A 82 -8.23 7.78 1.06
C MET A 82 -9.02 7.00 2.12
N LEU A 83 -8.57 5.80 2.49
CA LEU A 83 -9.23 4.93 3.46
C LEU A 83 -9.32 5.54 4.86
N PHE A 84 -8.39 6.42 5.22
CA PHE A 84 -8.40 7.09 6.53
C PHE A 84 -9.36 8.29 6.56
N PHE A 85 -9.87 8.73 5.40
CA PHE A 85 -10.79 9.86 5.28
C PHE A 85 -12.25 9.42 5.08
N GLU A 86 -12.45 8.13 4.80
CA GLU A 86 -13.75 7.46 4.86
C GLU A 86 -14.20 7.36 6.34
N GLY A 87 -14.90 8.38 6.81
CA GLY A 87 -15.29 8.53 8.21
C GLY A 87 -16.56 7.78 8.62
N GLU A 88 -17.20 7.01 7.74
CA GLU A 88 -18.44 6.31 8.05
C GLU A 88 -18.38 4.82 7.74
N GLU A 89 -18.53 3.98 8.77
CA GLU A 89 -18.74 2.53 8.64
C GLU A 89 -19.97 2.18 7.77
N SER A 90 -20.85 3.16 7.55
CA SER A 90 -22.07 3.06 6.76
C SER A 90 -21.81 2.98 5.25
N SER A 91 -20.65 3.48 4.79
CA SER A 91 -20.38 3.69 3.37
C SER A 91 -20.31 2.35 2.63
N LYS A 92 -20.74 2.36 1.36
CA LYS A 92 -20.69 1.16 0.52
C LYS A 92 -19.25 0.69 0.30
N PHE A 93 -18.32 1.63 0.24
CA PHE A 93 -16.91 1.33 0.02
C PHE A 93 -16.27 0.72 1.27
N PHE A 94 -16.54 1.27 2.46
CA PHE A 94 -16.10 0.67 3.72
C PHE A 94 -16.64 -0.76 3.88
N LYS A 95 -17.92 -1.00 3.58
CA LYS A 95 -18.51 -2.34 3.63
C LYS A 95 -17.85 -3.32 2.66
N LEU A 96 -17.51 -2.87 1.45
CA LEU A 96 -16.75 -3.66 0.48
C LEU A 96 -15.37 -4.03 1.03
N LEU A 97 -14.65 -3.08 1.61
CA LEU A 97 -13.31 -3.32 2.15
C LEU A 97 -13.29 -4.09 3.47
N ASN A 98 -14.40 -4.07 4.23
CA ASN A 98 -14.52 -4.87 5.45
C ASN A 98 -14.80 -6.35 5.16
N ALA A 99 -14.93 -6.74 3.88
CA ALA A 99 -14.95 -8.14 3.49
C ALA A 99 -13.64 -8.84 3.87
N LYS A 100 -13.74 -10.07 4.39
CA LYS A 100 -12.58 -10.90 4.73
C LYS A 100 -11.80 -11.24 3.47
N MET A 101 -10.47 -11.23 3.58
CA MET A 101 -9.64 -11.73 2.50
C MET A 101 -9.78 -13.25 2.38
N ASP A 102 -9.96 -13.69 1.15
CA ASP A 102 -9.99 -15.10 0.81
C ASP A 102 -8.57 -15.67 0.96
N GLU A 103 -8.39 -16.63 1.87
CA GLU A 103 -7.09 -17.24 2.13
C GLU A 103 -6.61 -18.14 0.98
N SER A 104 -7.38 -18.32 -0.09
CA SER A 104 -6.98 -19.11 -1.26
C SER A 104 -6.03 -18.38 -2.23
N VAL A 105 -5.49 -17.22 -1.86
CA VAL A 105 -4.43 -16.55 -2.63
C VAL A 105 -3.12 -17.32 -2.43
N ASP A 106 -3.01 -18.45 -3.13
CA ASP A 106 -1.75 -19.14 -3.37
C ASP A 106 -1.02 -18.38 -4.48
N ASP A 107 0.15 -17.87 -4.14
CA ASP A 107 1.23 -17.69 -5.12
C ASP A 107 1.99 -19.03 -5.10
N PRO A 108 2.08 -19.78 -6.22
CA PRO A 108 2.65 -21.14 -6.23
C PRO A 108 4.15 -21.25 -5.87
N GLY A 109 4.74 -20.22 -5.25
CA GLY A 109 6.12 -20.21 -4.76
C GLY A 109 6.36 -19.51 -3.42
N GLU A 110 5.32 -19.04 -2.70
CA GLU A 110 5.50 -18.39 -1.39
C GLU A 110 5.03 -19.28 -0.24
N GLU A 111 5.99 -19.87 0.49
CA GLU A 111 5.73 -20.40 1.83
C GLU A 111 5.18 -19.26 2.70
N ARG A 112 3.87 -19.32 2.98
CA ARG A 112 3.30 -18.46 4.01
C ARG A 112 4.08 -18.69 5.29
N GLN A 113 4.53 -17.60 5.92
CA GLN A 113 4.72 -17.62 7.37
C GLN A 113 3.38 -18.07 7.95
N ALA A 114 3.34 -19.33 8.39
CA ALA A 114 2.15 -19.97 8.90
C ALA A 114 1.58 -19.09 9.99
N ARG A 115 0.52 -18.34 9.66
CA ARG A 115 -0.30 -17.74 10.70
C ARG A 115 -0.88 -18.93 11.45
N GLY A 116 -0.74 -18.92 12.78
CA GLY A 116 -1.20 -20.03 13.61
C GLY A 116 -2.65 -20.40 13.25
N ARG A 117 -2.99 -21.70 13.38
CA ARG A 117 -4.25 -22.34 12.97
C ARG A 117 -5.56 -21.61 13.35
N ASP A 118 -5.49 -20.60 14.23
CA ASP A 118 -6.62 -19.83 14.75
C ASP A 118 -6.65 -18.35 14.30
N SER A 119 -5.78 -17.90 13.39
CA SER A 119 -5.83 -16.50 12.94
C SER A 119 -7.00 -16.27 11.99
N THR A 120 -7.94 -15.41 12.37
CA THR A 120 -8.99 -14.96 11.44
C THR A 120 -8.35 -14.25 10.24
N PRO A 121 -8.77 -14.55 9.00
CA PRO A 121 -8.28 -13.84 7.82
C PRO A 121 -8.52 -12.34 7.97
N PRO A 122 -7.54 -11.48 7.65
CA PRO A 122 -7.69 -10.05 7.76
C PRO A 122 -8.71 -9.56 6.73
N THR A 123 -9.36 -8.44 7.00
CA THR A 123 -10.20 -7.76 6.01
C THR A 123 -9.35 -7.00 4.99
N ILE A 124 -9.93 -6.63 3.84
CA ILE A 124 -9.21 -5.83 2.84
C ILE A 124 -8.76 -4.50 3.44
N ILE A 125 -9.59 -3.85 4.25
CA ILE A 125 -9.24 -2.59 4.93
C ILE A 125 -8.05 -2.78 5.88
N GLN A 126 -8.00 -3.88 6.64
CA GLN A 126 -6.86 -4.19 7.50
C GLN A 126 -5.57 -4.40 6.68
N ALA A 127 -5.67 -5.09 5.54
CA ALA A 127 -4.53 -5.29 4.64
C ALA A 127 -4.05 -3.96 4.01
N CYS A 128 -4.97 -3.09 3.61
CA CYS A 128 -4.65 -1.78 3.06
C CYS A 128 -3.97 -0.87 4.10
N VAL A 129 -4.47 -0.85 5.34
CA VAL A 129 -3.85 -0.10 6.44
C VAL A 129 -2.44 -0.64 6.72
N ALA A 130 -2.26 -1.96 6.75
CA ALA A 130 -0.96 -2.57 6.95
C ALA A 130 0.03 -2.22 5.81
N LEU A 131 -0.43 -2.18 4.56
CA LEU A 131 0.36 -1.72 3.42
C LEU A 131 0.77 -0.26 3.55
N TYR A 132 -0.18 0.63 3.83
CA TYR A 132 0.09 2.05 4.03
C TYR A 132 1.18 2.27 5.07
N VAL A 133 1.01 1.68 6.27
CA VAL A 133 1.99 1.82 7.37
C VAL A 133 3.34 1.24 6.98
N SER A 134 3.36 0.08 6.31
CA SER A 134 4.61 -0.58 5.91
C SER A 134 5.39 0.25 4.90
N ILE A 135 4.73 0.73 3.84
CA ILE A 135 5.35 1.53 2.78
C ILE A 135 5.78 2.90 3.32
N TYR A 136 4.92 3.57 4.08
CA TYR A 136 5.26 4.85 4.71
C TYR A 136 6.49 4.73 5.61
N THR A 137 6.53 3.68 6.44
CA THR A 137 7.68 3.41 7.32
C THR A 137 8.95 3.14 6.52
N LEU A 138 8.89 2.31 5.47
CA LEU A 138 10.03 2.05 4.61
C LEU A 138 10.53 3.32 3.91
N ARG A 139 9.62 4.18 3.42
CA ARG A 139 9.97 5.49 2.83
C ARG A 139 10.67 6.39 3.85
N LYS A 140 10.18 6.44 5.09
CA LYS A 140 10.83 7.21 6.16
C LYS A 140 12.21 6.66 6.49
N ILE A 141 12.38 5.34 6.56
CA ILE A 141 13.68 4.71 6.75
C ILE A 141 14.62 5.04 5.59
N ALA A 142 14.14 4.98 4.35
CA ALA A 142 14.93 5.29 3.16
C ALA A 142 15.47 6.73 3.13
N GLN A 143 14.74 7.66 3.76
CA GLN A 143 15.12 9.08 3.88
C GLN A 143 16.04 9.37 5.07
N MET A 144 16.25 8.42 5.99
CA MET A 144 17.08 8.65 7.18
C MET A 144 18.58 8.62 6.85
N PRO A 145 19.42 9.43 7.53
CA PRO A 145 20.86 9.39 7.35
C PRO A 145 21.43 8.00 7.68
N ARG A 146 22.19 7.41 6.73
CA ARG A 146 22.69 6.02 6.77
C ARG A 146 23.76 5.72 7.85
N LYS A 147 23.92 6.58 8.86
CA LYS A 147 25.00 6.48 9.88
C LYS A 147 24.68 5.57 11.08
N GLY A 148 23.54 4.88 11.11
CA GLY A 148 23.10 4.06 12.26
C GLY A 148 23.21 2.54 12.04
N ILE A 149 23.79 1.83 13.01
CA ILE A 149 23.85 0.35 13.07
C ILE A 149 22.46 -0.29 13.06
N ALA A 150 21.44 0.42 13.54
CA ALA A 150 20.07 -0.08 13.68
C ALA A 150 19.41 -0.48 12.36
N PHE A 151 19.71 0.21 11.25
CA PHE A 151 19.10 -0.05 9.94
C PHE A 151 19.65 -1.30 9.26
N ARG A 152 20.86 -1.74 9.61
CA ARG A 152 21.48 -2.96 9.04
C ARG A 152 20.73 -4.25 9.39
N LYS A 153 19.87 -4.22 10.41
CA LYS A 153 19.05 -5.36 10.83
C LYS A 153 17.66 -5.39 10.18
N VAL A 154 17.31 -4.40 9.36
CA VAL A 154 16.01 -4.38 8.67
C VAL A 154 16.09 -5.32 7.47
N ASN A 155 15.30 -6.40 7.50
CA ASN A 155 15.18 -7.29 6.36
C ASN A 155 14.24 -6.68 5.30
N PHE A 156 14.78 -5.78 4.47
CA PHE A 156 14.04 -5.09 3.40
C PHE A 156 13.41 -6.08 2.42
N ARG A 157 14.12 -7.16 2.10
CA ARG A 157 13.65 -8.20 1.19
C ARG A 157 12.34 -8.82 1.67
N THR A 158 12.31 -9.32 2.90
CA THR A 158 11.11 -9.92 3.49
C THR A 158 9.98 -8.91 3.58
N ARG A 159 10.28 -7.65 3.90
CA ARG A 159 9.27 -6.59 3.93
C ARG A 159 8.66 -6.32 2.56
N LEU A 160 9.48 -6.23 1.50
CA LEU A 160 8.99 -6.03 0.13
C LEU A 160 8.23 -7.24 -0.40
N ARG A 161 8.67 -8.47 -0.08
CA ARG A 161 7.89 -9.68 -0.36
C ARG A 161 6.52 -9.62 0.28
N ASN A 162 6.44 -9.34 1.58
CA ASN A 162 5.16 -9.23 2.29
C ASN A 162 4.26 -8.12 1.70
N ILE A 163 4.85 -6.99 1.30
CA ILE A 163 4.12 -5.91 0.60
C ILE A 163 3.59 -6.41 -0.75
N ARG A 164 4.40 -7.12 -1.54
CA ARG A 164 3.99 -7.72 -2.82
C ARG A 164 2.84 -8.70 -2.63
N SER A 165 2.93 -9.63 -1.68
CA SER A 165 1.89 -10.62 -1.41
C SER A 165 0.57 -9.96 -1.00
N ASN A 166 0.63 -8.90 -0.18
CA ASN A 166 -0.55 -8.14 0.23
C ASN A 166 -1.17 -7.39 -0.97
N PHE A 167 -0.38 -6.74 -1.82
CA PHE A 167 -0.90 -6.12 -3.04
C PHE A 167 -1.56 -7.16 -3.96
N LEU A 168 -0.93 -8.31 -4.17
CA LEU A 168 -1.48 -9.39 -4.98
C LEU A 168 -2.84 -9.87 -4.45
N ALA A 169 -2.96 -10.06 -3.13
CA ALA A 169 -4.21 -10.46 -2.50
C ALA A 169 -5.32 -9.42 -2.71
N ILE A 170 -5.02 -8.14 -2.51
CA ILE A 170 -5.97 -7.05 -2.69
C ILE A 170 -6.40 -6.95 -4.17
N VAL A 171 -5.46 -7.00 -5.12
CA VAL A 171 -5.73 -6.95 -6.56
C VAL A 171 -6.65 -8.10 -6.98
N LYS A 172 -6.37 -9.34 -6.57
CA LYS A 172 -7.21 -10.51 -6.89
C LYS A 172 -8.62 -10.40 -6.34
N MET A 173 -8.81 -9.73 -5.19
CA MET A 173 -10.13 -9.53 -4.62
C MET A 173 -10.89 -8.40 -5.30
N LEU A 174 -10.23 -7.27 -5.56
CA LEU A 174 -10.83 -6.14 -6.25
C LEU A 174 -11.20 -6.50 -7.69
N SER A 175 -10.43 -7.35 -8.38
CA SER A 175 -10.78 -7.82 -9.73
C SER A 175 -12.06 -8.65 -9.81
N ARG A 176 -12.55 -9.18 -8.67
CA ARG A 176 -13.84 -9.89 -8.60
C ARG A 176 -15.03 -8.94 -8.45
N GLN A 177 -14.78 -7.65 -8.20
CA GLN A 177 -15.82 -6.64 -8.05
C GLN A 177 -16.30 -6.17 -9.43
N LYS A 178 -17.61 -5.96 -9.58
CA LYS A 178 -18.23 -5.55 -10.86
C LYS A 178 -17.69 -4.21 -11.34
N GLU A 179 -17.34 -3.35 -10.40
CA GLU A 179 -16.78 -2.03 -10.61
C GLU A 179 -15.45 -2.10 -11.38
N VAL A 180 -14.64 -3.14 -11.14
CA VAL A 180 -13.33 -3.36 -11.78
C VAL A 180 -13.48 -4.18 -13.06
N ASP A 181 -14.38 -5.16 -13.09
CA ASP A 181 -14.67 -5.99 -14.27
C ASP A 181 -15.00 -5.14 -15.51
N ALA A 182 -15.68 -4.00 -15.33
CA ALA A 182 -15.94 -3.04 -16.40
C ALA A 182 -14.66 -2.51 -17.08
N ILE A 183 -13.60 -2.21 -16.32
CA ILE A 183 -12.30 -1.78 -16.88
C ILE A 183 -11.60 -2.94 -17.59
N LEU A 184 -11.67 -4.15 -17.04
CA LEU A 184 -11.00 -5.31 -17.60
C LEU A 184 -11.64 -5.82 -18.90
N ARG A 185 -12.91 -5.52 -19.13
CA ARG A 185 -13.67 -5.89 -20.34
C ARG A 185 -13.61 -4.85 -21.45
N GLU A 186 -13.28 -3.61 -21.13
CA GLU A 186 -12.91 -2.61 -22.13
C GLU A 186 -11.54 -2.96 -22.70
N LYS A 187 -11.49 -3.96 -23.59
CA LYS A 187 -10.34 -4.15 -24.46
C LYS A 187 -10.26 -2.94 -25.41
N PRO A 188 -9.07 -2.37 -25.65
CA PRO A 188 -8.88 -1.37 -26.68
C PRO A 188 -9.24 -1.90 -28.07
#